data_AF-A0AA45AIS2-F1
#
_entry.id   AF-A0AA45AIS2-F1
#
_cell.length_a   1.000
_cell.length_b   1.000
_cell.length_c   1.000
_cell.angle_alpha   90.00
_cell.angle_beta   90.00
_cell.angle_gamma   90.00
#
_symmetry.space_group_name_H-M   'P 1'
#
loop_
_entity.id
_entity.type
_entity.pdbx_description
1 polymer ?
#
loop_
_entity_poly.entity_id
_entity_poly.type
_entity_poly.pdbx_seq_one_letter_code
_entity_poly.pdbx_strand_id
1 'polypeptide(L)'
;MYVESVFCKIRLTYPKIIGYVDAYTLETGVIISVLGISLGDIVGNLKDGVVLNIELFLAVGAIRLYLKNGNEIWVALNIRVKFNGWYYSHYKIISF
;
A
#
# COMPACT_ATOMS: atom_id res chain seq x y z
N MET A 1 20.60 -23.60 -3.09
CA MET A 1 20.25 -22.60 -4.12
C MET A 1 19.71 -21.39 -3.36
N TYR A 2 20.54 -20.37 -3.13
CA TYR A 2 20.14 -19.17 -2.41
C TYR A 2 19.43 -18.27 -3.43
N VAL A 3 18.10 -18.20 -3.34
CA VAL A 3 17.35 -17.19 -4.10
C VAL A 3 17.47 -15.91 -3.27
N GLU A 4 18.27 -14.96 -3.72
CA GLU A 4 18.27 -13.62 -3.12
C GLU A 4 16.87 -13.03 -3.33
N SER A 5 16.07 -12.97 -2.27
CA SER A 5 14.82 -12.22 -2.27
C SER A 5 15.14 -10.74 -2.53
N VAL A 6 14.84 -10.26 -3.72
CA VAL A 6 14.97 -8.83 -4.05
C VAL A 6 13.79 -8.11 -3.40
N PHE A 7 14.06 -7.45 -2.28
CA PHE A 7 13.08 -6.65 -1.55
C PHE A 7 13.06 -5.21 -2.06
N CYS A 8 11.92 -4.78 -2.61
CA CYS A 8 11.70 -3.39 -2.95
C CYS A 8 11.11 -2.62 -1.77
N LYS A 9 11.78 -1.55 -1.35
CA LYS A 9 11.29 -0.66 -0.27
C LYS A 9 10.20 0.29 -0.76
N ILE A 10 9.07 0.31 -0.07
CA ILE A 10 7.99 1.27 -0.29
C ILE A 10 8.15 2.44 0.69
N ARG A 11 8.08 3.69 0.21
CA ARG A 11 8.01 4.88 1.07
C ARG A 11 7.16 5.99 0.45
N LEU A 12 6.00 6.27 1.06
CA LEU A 12 5.20 7.46 0.82
C LEU A 12 5.08 8.29 2.11
N THR A 13 4.99 9.61 1.99
CA THR A 13 5.04 10.52 3.14
C THR A 13 3.64 10.86 3.69
N TYR A 14 2.66 11.12 2.82
CA TYR A 14 1.29 11.48 3.23
C TYR A 14 0.25 10.87 2.28
N PRO A 15 -0.53 9.86 2.70
CA PRO A 15 -0.39 9.07 3.92
C PRO A 15 0.96 8.35 3.99
N LYS A 16 1.42 8.05 5.21
CA LYS A 16 2.71 7.39 5.42
C LYS A 16 2.54 5.90 5.15
N ILE A 17 3.19 5.41 4.10
CA ILE A 17 3.22 3.99 3.76
C ILE A 17 4.67 3.56 3.74
N ILE A 18 5.03 2.59 4.58
CA ILE A 18 6.36 2.00 4.63
C ILE A 18 6.20 0.49 4.53
N GLY A 19 7.01 -0.16 3.72
CA GLY A 19 6.97 -1.61 3.66
C GLY A 19 7.93 -2.18 2.64
N TYR A 20 7.67 -3.42 2.28
CA TYR A 20 8.43 -4.16 1.29
C TYR A 20 7.51 -4.93 0.34
N VAL A 21 8.08 -5.29 -0.80
CA VAL A 21 7.56 -6.32 -1.71
C VAL A 21 8.71 -7.22 -2.12
N ASP A 22 8.51 -8.54 -2.04
CA ASP A 22 9.39 -9.52 -2.68
C ASP A 22 9.04 -9.59 -4.18
N ALA A 23 10.01 -9.26 -5.03
CA ALA A 23 9.78 -9.17 -6.47
C ALA A 23 9.51 -10.54 -7.15
N TYR A 24 9.83 -11.66 -6.49
CA TYR A 24 9.64 -13.01 -7.02
C TYR A 24 8.34 -13.64 -6.53
N THR A 25 8.07 -13.55 -5.22
CA THR A 25 6.86 -14.16 -4.64
C THR A 25 5.65 -13.23 -4.72
N LEU A 26 5.88 -11.93 -4.95
CA LEU A 26 4.87 -10.86 -4.87
C LEU A 26 4.23 -10.74 -3.49
N GLU A 27 4.86 -11.30 -2.46
CA GLU A 27 4.48 -11.09 -1.07
C GLU A 27 4.82 -9.66 -0.67
N THR A 28 3.88 -9.00 -0.01
CA THR A 28 4.01 -7.63 0.46
C THR A 28 3.73 -7.56 1.94
N GLY A 29 4.52 -6.75 2.63
CA GLY A 29 4.32 -6.36 4.02
C GLY A 29 4.37 -4.85 4.12
N VAL A 30 3.26 -4.20 4.51
CA VAL A 30 3.19 -2.74 4.62
C VAL A 30 2.61 -2.28 5.94
N ILE A 31 3.18 -1.20 6.46
CA ILE A 31 2.72 -0.43 7.60
C ILE A 31 2.15 0.87 7.05
N ILE A 32 0.90 1.14 7.41
CA ILE A 32 0.19 2.33 6.94
C ILE A 32 -0.17 3.21 8.13
N SER A 33 0.12 4.50 8.00
CA SER A 33 -0.35 5.52 8.94
C SER A 33 -1.10 6.64 8.21
N VAL A 34 -2.31 6.93 8.67
CA VAL A 34 -3.18 7.99 8.14
C VAL A 34 -3.43 9.00 9.25
N LEU A 35 -3.10 10.27 9.00
CA LEU A 35 -3.24 11.36 9.99
C LEU A 35 -2.57 11.06 11.34
N GLY A 36 -1.44 10.34 11.33
CA GLY A 36 -0.71 9.96 12.54
C GLY A 36 -1.23 8.70 13.25
N ILE A 37 -2.36 8.14 12.82
CA ILE A 37 -2.92 6.89 13.36
C ILE A 37 -2.34 5.72 12.57
N SER A 38 -1.70 4.78 13.26
CA SER A 38 -1.26 3.51 12.66
C SER A 38 -2.47 2.59 12.45
N LEU A 39 -2.61 2.05 11.25
CA LEU A 39 -3.70 1.16 10.89
C LEU A 39 -3.33 -0.33 11.03
N GLY A 40 -2.09 -0.61 11.46
CA GLY A 40 -1.55 -1.96 11.59
C GLY A 40 -0.76 -2.41 10.37
N ASP A 41 -0.23 -3.62 10.49
CA ASP A 41 0.58 -4.28 9.45
C ASP A 41 -0.34 -5.07 8.53
N ILE A 42 -0.11 -4.94 7.22
CA ILE A 42 -0.82 -5.73 6.22
C ILE A 42 0.20 -6.63 5.55
N VAL A 43 -0.09 -7.93 5.59
CA VAL A 43 0.68 -8.95 4.87
C VAL A 43 -0.24 -9.63 3.87
N GLY A 44 0.19 -9.75 2.62
CA GLY A 44 -0.60 -10.39 1.57
C GLY A 44 0.18 -10.60 0.28
N ASN A 45 -0.47 -11.17 -0.73
CA ASN A 45 0.12 -11.38 -2.05
C ASN A 45 -0.48 -10.40 -3.07
N LEU A 46 0.36 -9.71 -3.85
CA LEU A 46 -0.10 -8.72 -4.83
C LEU A 46 -0.80 -9.33 -6.04
N LYS A 47 -0.68 -10.65 -6.28
CA LYS A 47 -1.44 -11.35 -7.32
C LYS A 47 -2.95 -11.27 -7.07
N ASP A 48 -3.34 -11.40 -5.81
CA ASP A 48 -4.74 -11.33 -5.38
C ASP A 48 -5.18 -9.88 -5.12
N GLY A 49 -4.20 -8.97 -5.01
CA GLY A 49 -4.40 -7.60 -4.56
C GLY A 49 -4.57 -7.53 -3.05
N VAL A 50 -4.05 -6.47 -2.45
CA VAL A 50 -4.12 -6.25 -1.01
C VAL A 50 -4.92 -4.99 -0.74
N VAL A 51 -5.99 -5.12 0.05
CA VAL A 51 -6.89 -4.00 0.37
C VAL A 51 -6.96 -3.81 1.87
N LEU A 52 -6.69 -2.58 2.31
CA LEU A 52 -7.01 -2.11 3.65
C LEU A 52 -8.24 -1.25 3.60
N ASN A 53 -9.29 -1.66 4.31
CA ASN A 53 -10.42 -0.80 4.58
C ASN A 53 -10.13 0.04 5.83
N ILE A 54 -10.45 1.32 5.75
CA ILE A 54 -10.20 2.31 6.79
C ILE A 54 -11.54 2.77 7.33
N GLU A 55 -11.78 2.49 8.60
CA GLU A 55 -12.92 2.98 9.37
C GLU A 55 -12.41 3.62 10.65
N LEU A 56 -11.96 4.87 10.54
CA LEU A 56 -11.55 5.69 11.67
C LEU A 56 -12.60 6.74 11.99
N PHE A 57 -12.59 7.24 13.23
CA PHE A 57 -13.47 8.33 13.65
C PHE A 57 -13.37 9.54 12.70
N LEU A 58 -12.16 9.87 12.24
CA LEU A 58 -11.86 11.04 11.40
C LEU A 58 -11.77 10.76 9.89
N ALA A 59 -11.67 9.49 9.47
CA ALA A 59 -11.44 9.14 8.08
C ALA A 59 -12.07 7.78 7.71
N VAL A 60 -12.63 7.70 6.51
CA VAL A 60 -13.18 6.46 5.94
C VAL A 60 -12.66 6.23 4.54
N GLY A 61 -12.50 4.99 4.12
CA GLY A 61 -12.09 4.68 2.75
C GLY A 61 -11.30 3.38 2.63
N ALA A 62 -10.43 3.32 1.62
CA ALA A 62 -9.56 2.17 1.42
C ALA A 62 -8.21 2.55 0.79
N ILE A 63 -7.21 1.73 1.05
CA ILE A 63 -5.93 1.73 0.36
C ILE A 63 -5.76 0.36 -0.29
N ARG A 64 -5.45 0.35 -1.58
CA ARG A 64 -5.24 -0.88 -2.34
C ARG A 64 -3.84 -0.90 -2.92
N LEU A 65 -3.08 -1.95 -2.61
CA LEU A 65 -1.85 -2.29 -3.32
C LEU A 65 -2.17 -3.37 -4.36
N TYR A 66 -1.70 -3.16 -5.58
CA TYR A 66 -2.00 -4.07 -6.69
C TYR A 66 -0.89 -4.06 -7.73
N LEU A 67 -0.81 -5.18 -8.46
CA LEU A 67 0.02 -5.30 -9.64
C LEU A 67 -0.75 -4.78 -10.86
N LYS A 68 -0.12 -3.92 -11.65
CA LYS A 68 -0.61 -3.43 -12.94
C LYS A 68 0.34 -3.90 -14.03
N ASN A 69 -0.21 -4.30 -15.18
CA ASN A 69 0.55 -4.75 -16.35
C ASN A 69 1.50 -5.95 -16.10
N GLY A 70 1.35 -6.66 -14.98
CA GLY A 70 2.17 -7.82 -14.62
C GLY A 70 3.56 -7.49 -14.05
N ASN A 71 4.00 -6.23 -14.11
CA ASN A 71 5.33 -5.84 -13.65
C ASN A 71 5.40 -4.48 -12.93
N GLU A 72 4.28 -3.78 -12.77
CA GLU A 72 4.25 -2.50 -12.07
C GLU A 72 3.49 -2.63 -10.75
N ILE A 73 4.07 -2.13 -9.67
CA ILE A 73 3.37 -2.05 -8.39
C ILE A 73 2.78 -0.67 -8.23
N TRP A 74 1.49 -0.64 -7.91
CA TRP A 74 0.72 0.57 -7.71
C TRP A 74 0.04 0.56 -6.35
N VAL A 75 -0.14 1.76 -5.80
CA VAL A 75 -1.03 2.01 -4.68
C VAL A 75 -2.14 2.95 -5.09
N ALA A 76 -3.37 2.52 -4.90
CA ALA A 76 -4.57 3.35 -5.02
C ALA A 76 -4.98 3.81 -3.62
N LEU A 77 -5.13 5.11 -3.47
CA LEU A 77 -5.68 5.75 -2.28
C LEU A 77 -7.09 6.23 -2.59
N ASN A 78 -8.04 5.83 -1.77
CA ASN A 78 -9.40 6.37 -1.79
C ASN A 78 -9.82 6.63 -0.35
N ILE A 79 -9.45 7.80 0.20
CA ILE A 79 -9.61 8.13 1.62
C ILE A 79 -10.33 9.45 1.76
N ARG A 80 -11.54 9.42 2.33
CA ARG A 80 -12.29 10.62 2.71
C ARG A 80 -11.98 10.99 4.16
N VAL A 81 -11.43 12.17 4.38
CA VAL A 81 -11.26 12.77 5.71
C VAL A 81 -12.48 13.64 5.99
N LYS A 82 -13.19 13.36 7.09
CA LYS A 82 -14.50 13.97 7.38
C LYS A 82 -14.46 15.51 7.45
N PHE A 83 -13.31 16.06 7.84
CA PHE A 83 -13.12 17.51 8.02
C PHE A 83 -12.17 18.16 7.00
N ASN A 84 -11.55 17.39 6.09
CA ASN A 84 -10.46 17.89 5.23
C ASN A 84 -10.56 17.45 3.77
N GLY A 85 -11.70 16.90 3.36
CA GLY A 85 -11.96 16.53 1.96
C GLY A 85 -11.55 15.10 1.60
N TRP A 86 -11.28 14.88 0.31
CA TRP A 86 -11.13 13.54 -0.26
C TRP A 86 -9.78 13.39 -0.97
N TYR A 87 -9.02 12.36 -0.58
CA TYR A 87 -7.79 11.95 -1.24
C TYR A 87 -8.10 10.77 -2.16
N TYR A 88 -8.08 11.02 -3.47
CA TYR A 88 -8.22 9.99 -4.49
C TYR A 88 -7.04 10.08 -5.46
N SER A 89 -6.17 9.07 -5.45
CA SER A 89 -4.97 9.07 -6.30
C SER A 89 -4.40 7.68 -6.49
N HIS A 90 -3.67 7.49 -7.59
CA HIS A 90 -2.95 6.26 -7.92
C HIS A 90 -1.48 6.60 -8.10
N TYR A 91 -0.61 5.96 -7.32
CA TYR A 91 0.83 6.16 -7.38
C TYR A 91 1.51 4.87 -7.85
N LYS A 92 2.33 4.98 -8.90
CA LYS A 92 3.29 3.93 -9.24
C LYS A 92 4.40 3.96 -8.21
N ILE A 93 4.67 2.81 -7.60
CA ILE A 93 5.74 2.65 -6.61
C ILE A 93 7.02 2.26 -7.33
N ILE A 94 6.95 1.19 -8.13
CA ILE A 94 8.09 0.63 -8.87
C ILE A 94 7.60 -0.14 -10.09
N SER A 95 8.50 -0.34 -11.06
CA SER A 95 8.37 -1.35 -12.10
C SER A 95 9.63 -2.21 -12.18
N PHE A 96 9.44 -3.46 -12.57
CA PHE A 96 10.49 -4.45 -12.79
C PHE A 96 10.58 -4.84 -14.27
#